data_AF-A0A4R7DQ60-F1
#
_entry.id   AF-A0A4R7DQ60-F1
#
_cell.length_a   1.000
_cell.length_b   1.000
_cell.length_c   1.000
_cell.angle_alpha   90.00
_cell.angle_beta   90.00
_cell.angle_gamma   90.00
#
_symmetry.space_group_name_H-M   'P 1'
#
loop_
_entity.id
_entity.type
_entity.pdbx_description
1 polymer ?
#
loop_
_entity_poly.entity_id
_entity_poly.type
_entity_poly.pdbx_seq_one_letter_code
_entity_poly.pdbx_strand_id
1 'polypeptide(L)' 'MDKIDRAYYPELDKLLWDTNTKYLTPKEALDIYETRWRFVEERQLLKRERQLIDKLAKDAGGFLPSAA' A
#
# COMPACT_ATOMS: atom_id res chain seq x y z
N MET A 1 12.70 -3.57 -12.27
CA MET A 1 12.37 -3.41 -10.84
C MET A 1 11.42 -2.24 -10.73
N ASP A 2 10.12 -2.49 -10.80
CA ASP A 2 9.11 -1.45 -10.60
C ASP A 2 9.22 -1.00 -9.14
N LYS A 3 9.45 0.29 -8.90
CA LYS A 3 9.57 0.85 -7.54
C LYS A 3 8.42 1.81 -7.33
N ILE A 4 7.67 1.61 -6.26
CA ILE A 4 6.56 2.46 -5.84
C ILE A 4 7.12 3.56 -4.96
N ASP A 5 6.97 4.81 -5.39
CA ASP A 5 7.32 5.97 -4.59
C ASP A 5 6.14 6.33 -3.68
N ARG A 6 6.38 6.25 -2.37
CA ARG A 6 5.36 6.53 -1.35
C ARG A 6 4.82 7.96 -1.41
N ALA A 7 5.57 8.91 -1.96
CA ALA A 7 5.15 10.32 -2.04
C ALA A 7 3.89 10.53 -2.90
N TYR A 8 3.57 9.60 -3.81
CA TYR A 8 2.35 9.64 -4.60
C TYR A 8 1.11 9.12 -3.87
N TYR A 9 1.32 8.44 -2.74
CA TYR A 9 0.31 7.67 -2.02
C TYR A 9 0.26 8.11 -0.55
N PRO A 10 -0.60 9.11 -0.20
CA PRO A 10 -0.66 9.65 1.15
C PRO A 10 -0.97 8.60 2.22
N GLU A 11 -1.80 7.58 1.94
CA GLU A 11 -2.05 6.54 2.94
C GLU A 11 -0.82 5.66 3.09
N LEU A 12 -0.13 5.30 2.00
CA LEU A 12 1.13 4.55 2.08
C LEU A 12 2.20 5.31 2.89
N ASP A 13 2.34 6.63 2.66
CA ASP A 13 3.26 7.48 3.42
C ASP A 13 2.88 7.54 4.91
N LYS A 14 1.59 7.67 5.23
CA LYS A 14 1.10 7.55 6.61
C LYS A 14 1.42 6.19 7.22
N LEU A 15 1.23 5.09 6.49
CA LEU A 15 1.55 3.75 6.99
C LEU A 15 3.05 3.60 7.27
N LEU A 16 3.89 4.29 6.51
CA LEU A 16 5.35 4.30 6.60
C LEU A 16 5.90 5.38 7.53
N TRP A 17 5.08 5.97 8.40
CA TRP A 17 5.51 7.04 9.31
C TRP A 17 6.76 6.69 10.16
N ASP A 18 6.94 5.41 10.49
CA ASP A 18 8.07 4.87 11.27
C ASP A 18 9.23 4.37 10.37
N THR A 19 9.04 4.35 9.06
CA THR A 19 9.97 3.74 8.09
C THR A 19 10.57 4.80 7.17
N ASN A 20 11.90 4.83 7.05
CA ASN A 20 12.62 5.81 6.23
C ASN A 20 12.73 5.41 4.74
N THR A 21 12.06 4.32 4.35
CA THR A 21 12.07 3.82 2.97
C THR A 21 11.21 4.71 2.09
N LYS A 22 11.80 5.33 1.06
CA LYS A 22 11.09 6.15 0.07
C LYS A 22 10.48 5.34 -1.08
N TYR A 23 11.19 4.30 -1.50
CA TYR A 23 10.82 3.46 -2.63
C TYR A 23 10.59 2.03 -2.16
N LEU A 24 9.41 1.50 -2.45
CA LEU A 24 9.03 0.15 -2.09
C LEU A 24 8.89 -0.72 -3.31
N THR A 25 9.12 -2.01 -3.12
CA THR A 25 8.75 -2.96 -4.16
C THR A 25 7.24 -3.19 -4.14
N PRO A 26 6.64 -3.66 -5.25
CA PRO A 26 5.22 -4.00 -5.33
C PRO A 26 4.77 -4.92 -4.19
N LYS A 27 5.59 -5.92 -3.87
CA LYS A 27 5.38 -6.84 -2.75
C LYS A 27 5.40 -6.15 -1.40
N GLU A 28 6.39 -5.31 -1.12
CA GLU A 28 6.47 -4.62 0.17
C GLU A 28 5.34 -3.62 0.36
N ALA A 29 4.96 -2.89 -0.69
CA ALA A 29 3.80 -2.00 -0.62
C ALA A 29 2.53 -2.79 -0.28
N LEU A 30 2.31 -3.95 -0.91
CA LEU A 30 1.18 -4.81 -0.62
C LEU A 30 1.19 -5.35 0.82
N ASP A 31 2.33 -5.87 1.28
CA ASP A 31 2.49 -6.40 2.65
C ASP A 31 2.21 -5.33 3.72
N ILE A 32 2.67 -4.10 3.50
CA ILE A 32 2.38 -2.96 4.37
C ILE A 32 0.89 -2.64 4.36
N TYR A 33 0.26 -2.62 3.19
CA TYR A 33 -1.18 -2.42 3.09
C TYR A 33 -1.95 -3.53 3.80
N GLU A 34 -1.55 -4.79 3.67
CA GLU A 34 -2.22 -5.93 4.32
C GLU A 34 -2.06 -5.88 5.84
N THR A 35 -0.84 -5.69 6.32
CA THR A 35 -0.50 -5.66 7.76
C THR A 35 -1.08 -4.45 8.46
N ARG A 36 -1.00 -3.28 7.81
CA ARG A 36 -1.41 -1.99 8.40
C ARG A 36 -2.74 -1.49 7.84
N TRP A 37 -3.53 -2.35 7.18
CA TRP A 37 -4.84 -1.99 6.60
C TRP A 37 -5.75 -1.27 7.59
N ARG A 38 -5.70 -1.67 8.86
CA ARG A 38 -6.49 -1.06 9.94
C ARG A 38 -6.26 0.45 10.12
N PHE A 39 -5.09 0.95 9.73
CA PHE A 39 -4.75 2.38 9.78
C PHE A 39 -5.07 3.11 8.48
N VAL A 40 -5.40 2.37 7.42
CA VAL A 40 -5.75 2.94 6.13
C VAL A 40 -7.15 3.55 6.22
N GLU A 41 -7.22 4.85 5.98
CA GLU A 41 -8.49 5.57 5.91
C GLU A 41 -9.05 5.44 4.50
N GLU A 42 -9.99 4.51 4.30
CA GLU A 42 -10.68 4.34 3.01
C GLU A 42 -11.32 5.62 2.46
N ARG A 43 -11.65 6.58 3.34
CA ARG A 43 -12.18 7.90 2.97
C ARG A 43 -11.15 8.83 2.34
N GLN A 44 -9.89 8.71 2.73
CA GLN A 44 -8.76 9.48 2.20
C GLN A 44 -8.07 8.74 1.05
N LEU A 45 -8.41 7.47 0.84
CA LEU A 45 -7.79 6.62 -0.14
C LEU A 45 -8.13 7.08 -1.56
N LEU A 46 -7.11 7.54 -2.27
CA LEU A 46 -7.27 8.07 -3.61
C LEU A 46 -7.61 6.95 -4.59
N LYS A 47 -8.34 7.29 -5.65
CA LYS A 47 -8.71 6.34 -6.72
C LYS A 47 -7.49 5.63 -7.33
N ARG A 48 -6.39 6.37 -7.51
CA ARG A 48 -5.10 5.85 -8.02
C ARG A 48 -4.45 4.83 -7.07
N GLU A 49 -4.64 5.03 -5.77
CA GLU A 49 -4.10 4.18 -4.71
C GLU A 49 -4.84 2.85 -4.68
N ARG A 50 -6.17 2.90 -4.78
CA ARG A 50 -7.03 1.72 -4.94
C ARG A 50 -6.65 0.91 -6.18
N GLN A 51 -6.41 1.58 -7.30
CA GLN A 51 -5.95 0.92 -8.52
C GLN A 51 -4.55 0.32 -8.39
N LEU A 52 -3.66 0.95 -7.62
CA LEU A 52 -2.36 0.39 -7.29
C LEU A 52 -2.54 -0.89 -6.48
N ILE A 53 -3.28 -0.85 -5.37
CA ILE A 53 -3.53 -2.02 -4.51
C ILE A 53 -4.16 -3.15 -5.31
N ASP A 54 -5.15 -2.87 -6.18
CA ASP A 54 -5.77 -3.89 -7.04
C ASP A 54 -4.76 -4.52 -8.01
N LYS A 55 -3.89 -3.72 -8.63
CA LYS A 55 -2.80 -4.24 -9.47
C LYS A 55 -1.83 -5.09 -8.66
N LEU A 56 -1.44 -4.64 -7.47
CA LEU A 56 -0.53 -5.35 -6.59
C LEU A 56 -1.11 -6.68 -6.12
N ALA A 57 -2.39 -6.67 -5.72
CA ALA A 57 -3.15 -7.86 -5.38
C ALA A 57 -3.16 -8.87 -6.53
N LYS A 58 -3.42 -8.38 -7.74
CA LYS A 58 -3.49 -9.21 -8.93
C LYS A 58 -2.13 -9.82 -9.31
N ASP A 59 -1.05 -9.07 -9.10
CA ASP A 59 0.33 -9.54 -9.30
C ASP A 59 0.76 -10.56 -8.23
N ALA A 60 0.36 -10.35 -6.97
CA ALA A 60 0.64 -11.24 -5.85
C ALA A 60 -0.25 -12.49 -5.81
N GLY A 61 -1.36 -12.52 -6.55
CA GLY A 61 -2.33 -13.62 -6.58
C GLY A 61 -3.47 -13.50 -5.55
N GLY A 62 -3.58 -12.37 -4.86
CA GLY A 62 -4.62 -12.06 -3.88
C GLY A 62 -4.28 -10.84 -3.03
N PHE A 63 -5.28 -10.31 -2.32
CA PHE A 63 -5.11 -9.30 -1.28
C PHE A 63 -5.93 -9.70 -0.06
N LEU A 64 -5.24 -9.92 1.05
CA LEU A 64 -5.81 -10.36 2.32
C LEU A 64 -5.49 -9.30 3.38
N PRO A 65 -6.33 -8.25 3.49
CA PRO A 65 -6.12 -7.26 4.55
C PRO A 65 -6.31 -7.93 5.91
N SER A 66 -5.40 -7.65 6.85
CA SER A 66 -5.41 -8.22 8.22
C SER A 66 -6.54 -7.66 9.10
N ALA A 67 -7.63 -7.16 8.51
CA ALA A 67 -8.82 -6.72 9.21
C ALA A 67 -9.79 -7.90 9.38
N ALA A 68 -9.56 -8.68 10.45
CA ALA A 68 -10.54 -9.58 11.05
C ALA A 68 -11.12 -8.94 12.32
#